data_AF-A0A3M1WTN3-F1
#
_entry.id   AF-A0A3M1WTN3-F1
#
_cell.length_a   1.000
_cell.length_b   1.000
_cell.length_c   1.000
_cell.angle_alpha   90.00
_cell.angle_beta   90.00
_cell.angle_gamma   90.00
#
_symmetry.space_group_name_H-M   'P 1'
#
loop_
_entity.id
_entity.type
_entity.pdbx_description
1 polymer ?
#
loop_
_entity_poly.entity_id
_entity_poly.type
_entity_poly.pdbx_seq_one_letter_code
_entity_poly.pdbx_strand_id
1 'polypeptide(L)'
;MTKESTIPPQLKESVLARLAAHGHRYIVYGVEEVIGQFRGPYLYVSYVEESVGLPIQRHPSPLCRLRYTGDPEYWEFQIYKYSDESYDNEGEFPFLGGTVEECFDAAASLYIAECFPDLKPDLPSDQELIEYERGSGRFDEVFGWELQDGTLLPGPGMVRYLMNQLLDEWREDVEAKPIRLNTTLQAALNKQPGVWIEAISQALGLTDATTKKERVKAIVAQLPRRGTLREIVEHLPFESRQALQYVMERGGWVEYNQLTQQFGTEEDDGWFWNEQPPTSVLGVLRLHGLLFVGQANIKGRRWKVAVIPQDLRPVLTEMWPDRASSRAG
;
A
#
# COMPACT_ATOMS: atom_id res chain seq x y z
N MET A 1 -14.84 30.26 14.96
CA MET A 1 -15.84 29.26 14.50
C MET A 1 -16.26 29.66 13.10
N THR A 2 -15.58 29.14 12.08
CA THR A 2 -15.95 29.33 10.68
C THR A 2 -17.24 28.55 10.41
N LYS A 3 -18.25 29.25 9.90
CA LYS A 3 -19.54 28.66 9.52
C LYS A 3 -19.26 27.62 8.44
N GLU A 4 -19.62 26.35 8.66
CA GLU A 4 -19.47 25.32 7.62
C GLU A 4 -20.26 25.76 6.38
N SER A 5 -19.55 26.00 5.29
CA SER A 5 -20.13 26.40 4.01
C SER A 5 -20.86 25.20 3.41
N THR A 6 -22.19 25.20 3.45
CA THR A 6 -22.99 24.18 2.77
C THR A 6 -22.81 24.32 1.26
N ILE A 7 -22.44 23.23 0.58
CA ILE A 7 -22.23 23.20 -0.87
C ILE A 7 -23.57 23.36 -1.59
N PRO A 8 -23.73 24.37 -2.47
CA PRO A 8 -24.96 24.56 -3.24
C PRO A 8 -25.29 23.35 -4.15
N PRO A 9 -26.56 22.93 -4.29
CA PRO A 9 -26.93 21.79 -5.13
C PRO A 9 -26.48 21.92 -6.59
N GLN A 10 -26.60 23.12 -7.17
CA GLN A 10 -26.18 23.38 -8.55
C GLN A 10 -24.66 23.24 -8.71
N LEU A 11 -23.90 23.64 -7.68
CA LEU A 11 -22.46 23.46 -7.67
C LEU A 11 -22.10 21.97 -7.59
N LYS A 12 -22.83 21.16 -6.81
CA LYS A 12 -22.60 19.72 -6.75
C LYS A 12 -22.73 19.05 -8.12
N GLU A 13 -23.79 19.36 -8.85
CA GLU A 13 -24.02 18.83 -10.20
C GLU A 13 -22.91 19.27 -11.17
N SER A 14 -22.57 20.55 -11.17
CA SER A 14 -21.50 21.09 -12.02
C SER A 14 -20.14 20.45 -11.72
N VAL A 15 -19.82 20.23 -10.44
CA VAL A 15 -18.56 19.64 -10.00
C VAL A 15 -18.46 18.17 -10.40
N LEU A 16 -19.54 17.39 -10.25
CA LEU A 16 -19.54 15.99 -10.69
C LEU A 16 -19.41 15.87 -12.21
N ALA A 17 -20.06 16.76 -12.96
CA ALA A 17 -19.93 16.79 -14.42
C ALA A 17 -18.50 17.13 -14.88
N ARG A 18 -17.88 18.14 -14.23
CA ARG A 18 -16.47 18.52 -14.44
C ARG A 18 -15.52 17.35 -14.14
N LEU A 19 -15.66 16.74 -12.96
CA LEU A 19 -14.84 15.61 -12.53
C LEU A 19 -14.97 14.41 -13.47
N ALA A 20 -16.19 14.05 -13.86
CA ALA A 20 -16.43 12.98 -14.81
C ALA A 20 -15.79 13.30 -16.17
N ALA A 21 -16.02 14.49 -16.72
CA ALA A 21 -15.47 14.89 -18.01
C ALA A 21 -13.93 14.90 -18.01
N HIS A 22 -13.31 15.40 -16.94
CA HIS A 22 -11.86 15.44 -16.78
C HIS A 22 -11.27 14.03 -16.59
N GLY A 23 -11.94 13.19 -15.81
CA GLY A 23 -11.57 11.79 -15.57
C GLY A 23 -11.50 10.91 -16.81
N HIS A 24 -12.25 11.24 -17.88
CA HIS A 24 -12.18 10.49 -19.16
C HIS A 24 -10.76 10.45 -19.76
N ARG A 25 -9.91 11.43 -19.43
CA ARG A 25 -8.51 11.45 -19.85
C ARG A 25 -7.70 10.26 -19.31
N TYR A 26 -8.19 9.61 -18.26
CA TYR A 26 -7.53 8.50 -17.60
C TYR A 26 -8.05 7.11 -18.04
N ILE A 27 -8.99 7.06 -18.99
CA ILE A 27 -9.46 5.78 -19.57
C ILE A 27 -8.31 5.02 -20.23
N VAL A 28 -7.37 5.74 -20.86
CA VAL A 28 -6.15 5.13 -21.45
C VAL A 28 -5.23 4.50 -20.40
N TYR A 29 -5.44 4.82 -19.13
CA TYR A 29 -4.76 4.25 -17.96
C TYR A 29 -5.73 3.35 -17.18
N GLY A 30 -6.62 2.64 -17.86
CA GLY A 30 -7.49 1.62 -17.25
C GLY A 30 -8.54 2.14 -16.27
N VAL A 31 -8.78 3.45 -16.19
CA VAL A 31 -9.89 3.99 -15.38
C VAL A 31 -11.20 3.86 -16.15
N GLU A 32 -12.11 3.01 -15.66
CA GLU A 32 -13.47 2.87 -16.22
C GLU A 32 -14.34 4.06 -15.80
N GLU A 33 -14.28 4.46 -14.53
CA GLU A 33 -15.17 5.48 -13.97
C GLU A 33 -14.48 6.28 -12.85
N VAL A 34 -14.77 7.58 -12.78
CA VAL A 34 -14.44 8.43 -11.62
C VAL A 34 -15.73 8.76 -10.88
N ILE A 35 -15.75 8.44 -9.58
CA ILE A 35 -16.93 8.56 -8.73
C ILE A 35 -16.70 9.66 -7.69
N GLY A 36 -17.59 10.65 -7.69
CA GLY A 36 -17.66 11.71 -6.69
C GLY A 36 -18.87 11.55 -5.76
N GLN A 37 -18.66 11.62 -4.44
CA GLN A 37 -19.72 11.52 -3.43
C GLN A 37 -19.65 12.68 -2.43
N PHE A 38 -20.75 13.43 -2.28
CA PHE A 38 -20.80 14.52 -1.31
C PHE A 38 -21.26 14.05 0.07
N ARG A 39 -20.54 14.48 1.12
CA ARG A 39 -20.97 14.30 2.52
C ARG A 39 -20.57 15.52 3.35
N GLY A 40 -21.57 16.27 3.81
CA GLY A 40 -21.35 17.54 4.52
C GLY A 40 -20.66 18.56 3.60
N PRO A 41 -19.57 19.23 4.06
CA PRO A 41 -18.80 20.17 3.26
C PRO A 41 -17.74 19.50 2.37
N TYR A 42 -17.74 18.17 2.24
CA TYR A 42 -16.71 17.42 1.51
C TYR A 42 -17.26 16.75 0.24
N LEU A 43 -16.42 16.70 -0.79
CA LEU A 43 -16.51 15.79 -1.93
C LEU A 43 -15.48 14.68 -1.75
N TYR A 44 -15.91 13.43 -1.73
CA TYR A 44 -15.05 12.25 -1.73
C TYR A 44 -14.88 11.76 -3.16
N VAL A 45 -13.64 11.59 -3.60
CA VAL A 45 -13.31 11.19 -4.97
C VAL A 45 -12.67 9.81 -4.94
N SER A 46 -13.13 8.96 -5.85
CA SER A 46 -12.67 7.58 -6.03
C SER A 46 -12.67 7.22 -7.51
N TYR A 47 -12.00 6.14 -7.89
CA TYR A 47 -12.01 5.62 -9.26
C TYR A 47 -12.33 4.13 -9.28
N VAL A 48 -12.79 3.65 -10.43
CA VAL A 48 -13.02 2.24 -10.71
C VAL A 48 -12.11 1.86 -11.87
N GLU A 49 -11.37 0.77 -11.71
CA GLU A 49 -10.50 0.21 -12.73
C GLU A 49 -11.26 -0.73 -13.66
N GLU A 50 -10.81 -0.80 -14.91
CA GLU A 50 -11.29 -1.75 -15.91
C GLU A 50 -10.87 -3.17 -15.51
N SER A 51 -11.85 -4.05 -15.25
CA SER A 51 -11.57 -5.44 -14.90
C SER A 51 -11.23 -6.25 -16.17
N VAL A 52 -9.94 -6.51 -16.42
CA VAL A 52 -9.52 -7.39 -17.52
C VAL A 52 -9.80 -8.87 -17.17
N GLY A 53 -10.80 -9.47 -17.81
CA GLY A 53 -10.92 -10.93 -17.97
C GLY A 53 -11.36 -11.77 -16.76
N LEU A 54 -11.62 -11.19 -15.59
CA LEU A 54 -12.18 -11.90 -14.43
C LEU A 54 -13.40 -11.16 -13.88
N PRO A 55 -14.47 -11.86 -13.43
CA PRO A 55 -15.63 -11.25 -12.79
C PRO A 55 -15.30 -10.85 -11.35
N ILE A 56 -14.37 -9.90 -11.19
CA ILE A 56 -14.05 -9.31 -9.88
C ILE A 56 -15.11 -8.24 -9.59
N GLN A 57 -15.64 -8.22 -8.37
CA GLN A 57 -16.57 -7.18 -7.96
C GLN A 57 -15.87 -5.81 -8.02
N ARG A 58 -16.47 -4.89 -8.76
CA ARG A 58 -16.00 -3.52 -8.94
C ARG A 58 -16.08 -2.78 -7.60
N HIS A 59 -14.93 -2.46 -7.03
CA HIS A 59 -14.85 -1.67 -5.81
C HIS A 59 -14.18 -0.33 -6.12
N PRO A 60 -14.83 0.82 -5.81
CA PRO A 60 -14.20 2.11 -5.97
C PRO A 60 -12.99 2.27 -5.05
N SER A 61 -11.83 2.57 -5.63
CA SER A 61 -10.59 2.87 -4.93
C SER A 61 -10.57 4.36 -4.54
N PRO A 62 -10.46 4.71 -3.25
CA PRO A 62 -10.43 6.11 -2.81
C PRO A 62 -9.16 6.84 -3.27
N LEU A 63 -9.31 8.10 -3.70
CA LEU A 63 -8.19 8.95 -4.16
C LEU A 63 -7.93 10.10 -3.18
N CYS A 64 -8.91 10.99 -3.04
CA CYS A 64 -8.79 12.21 -2.26
C CYS A 64 -10.17 12.65 -1.76
N ARG A 65 -10.18 13.54 -0.77
CA ARG A 65 -11.38 14.29 -0.42
C ARG A 65 -11.09 15.78 -0.48
N LEU A 66 -12.07 16.51 -0.97
CA LEU A 66 -11.98 17.93 -1.23
C LEU A 66 -12.95 18.65 -0.31
N ARG A 67 -12.47 19.62 0.47
CA ARG A 67 -13.34 20.43 1.33
C ARG A 67 -13.72 21.72 0.62
N TYR A 68 -15.02 22.01 0.60
CA TYR A 68 -15.53 23.25 0.06
C TYR A 68 -15.19 24.43 0.98
N THR A 69 -14.53 25.44 0.42
CA THR A 69 -14.11 26.64 1.14
C THR A 69 -15.17 27.75 1.11
N GLY A 70 -16.14 27.65 0.20
CA GLY A 70 -17.03 28.76 -0.15
C GLY A 70 -16.75 29.34 -1.54
N ASP A 71 -15.61 28.98 -2.14
CA ASP A 71 -15.22 29.33 -3.50
C ASP A 71 -15.40 28.10 -4.42
N PRO A 72 -16.17 28.18 -5.52
CA PRO A 72 -16.34 27.07 -6.46
C PRO A 72 -15.04 26.65 -7.15
N GLU A 73 -14.06 27.55 -7.29
CA GLU A 73 -12.80 27.31 -7.98
C GLU A 73 -11.64 26.99 -7.02
N TYR A 74 -11.90 26.90 -5.71
CA TYR A 74 -10.87 26.55 -4.74
C TYR A 74 -11.38 25.61 -3.64
N TRP A 75 -10.81 24.41 -3.60
CA TRP A 75 -11.11 23.35 -2.66
C TRP A 75 -9.85 22.98 -1.87
N GLU A 76 -9.96 22.80 -0.55
CA GLU A 76 -8.84 22.26 0.23
C GLU A 76 -8.69 20.77 -0.09
N PHE A 77 -7.46 20.37 -0.39
CA PHE A 77 -7.12 19.02 -0.82
C PHE A 77 -6.64 18.15 0.34
N GLN A 78 -7.09 16.90 0.36
CA GLN A 78 -6.60 15.89 1.29
C GLN A 78 -6.49 14.54 0.57
N ILE A 79 -5.27 14.03 0.44
CA ILE A 79 -5.00 12.73 -0.19
C ILE A 79 -5.47 11.58 0.71
N TYR A 80 -5.98 10.49 0.13
CA TYR A 80 -6.27 9.27 0.88
C TYR A 80 -4.98 8.50 1.16
N LYS A 81 -4.72 8.13 2.42
CA LYS A 81 -3.58 7.32 2.87
C LYS A 81 -4.01 5.86 3.05
N TYR A 82 -3.44 4.95 2.27
CA TYR A 82 -3.78 3.52 2.35
C TYR A 82 -3.14 2.83 3.57
N SER A 83 -2.12 3.41 4.19
CA SER A 83 -1.39 2.88 5.35
C SER A 83 -2.21 2.83 6.65
N ASP A 84 -3.08 3.81 6.82
CA ASP A 84 -3.99 3.94 7.96
C ASP A 84 -5.47 4.03 7.55
N GLU A 85 -5.76 3.90 6.26
CA GLU A 85 -7.09 3.95 5.65
C GLU A 85 -7.83 5.27 5.97
N SER A 86 -7.07 6.37 6.07
CA SER A 86 -7.56 7.70 6.41
C SER A 86 -7.26 8.71 5.30
N TYR A 87 -7.65 9.98 5.49
CA TYR A 87 -7.24 11.06 4.60
C TYR A 87 -6.26 11.96 5.36
N ASP A 88 -5.24 12.46 4.67
CA ASP A 88 -4.23 13.34 5.23
C ASP A 88 -4.89 14.59 5.86
N ASN A 89 -4.71 14.74 7.17
CA ASN A 89 -5.19 15.88 7.95
C ASN A 89 -4.05 16.79 8.39
N GLU A 90 -2.81 16.32 8.27
CA GLU A 90 -1.62 16.96 8.83
C GLU A 90 -0.86 17.78 7.78
N GLY A 91 -1.26 17.68 6.51
CA GLY A 91 -0.61 18.40 5.41
C GLY A 91 0.76 17.81 5.11
N GLU A 92 0.88 16.49 5.28
CA GLU A 92 2.05 15.71 4.88
C GLU A 92 2.26 15.81 3.36
N PHE A 93 1.16 15.92 2.60
CA PHE A 93 1.22 16.16 1.17
C PHE A 93 1.40 17.65 0.84
N PRO A 94 2.37 18.03 -0.02
CA PRO A 94 2.72 19.43 -0.27
C PRO A 94 1.66 20.23 -1.05
N PHE A 95 0.68 19.55 -1.66
CA PHE A 95 -0.43 20.20 -2.36
C PHE A 95 -1.61 20.44 -1.41
N LEU A 96 -1.98 21.71 -1.22
CA LEU A 96 -2.96 22.13 -0.21
C LEU A 96 -4.38 22.32 -0.76
N GLY A 97 -4.53 22.47 -2.08
CA GLY A 97 -5.82 22.76 -2.69
C GLY A 97 -5.73 23.43 -4.06
N GLY A 98 -6.87 23.48 -4.75
CA GLY A 98 -7.01 24.05 -6.09
C GLY A 98 -8.41 23.83 -6.63
N THR A 99 -8.57 23.91 -7.94
CA THR A 99 -9.80 23.47 -8.62
C THR A 99 -10.03 21.97 -8.42
N VAL A 100 -11.24 21.50 -8.69
CA VAL A 100 -11.58 20.07 -8.55
C VAL A 100 -10.72 19.21 -9.47
N GLU A 101 -10.45 19.69 -10.68
CA GLU A 101 -9.63 19.03 -11.69
C GLU A 101 -8.16 18.95 -11.26
N GLU A 102 -7.56 20.06 -10.78
CA GLU A 102 -6.17 20.05 -10.28
C GLU A 102 -6.02 19.13 -9.07
N CYS A 103 -7.01 19.14 -8.18
CA CYS A 103 -7.05 18.23 -7.04
C CYS A 103 -7.15 16.76 -7.48
N PHE A 104 -7.98 16.47 -8.48
CA PHE A 104 -8.07 15.13 -9.04
C PHE A 104 -6.75 14.71 -9.71
N ASP A 105 -6.14 15.57 -10.52
CA ASP A 105 -4.86 15.29 -11.19
C ASP A 105 -3.75 15.05 -10.18
N ALA A 106 -3.69 15.84 -9.10
CA ALA A 106 -2.77 15.63 -8.01
C ALA A 106 -2.90 14.22 -7.43
N ALA A 107 -4.12 13.73 -7.14
CA ALA A 107 -4.32 12.38 -6.60
C ALA A 107 -4.17 11.26 -7.66
N ALA A 108 -4.64 11.48 -8.89
CA ALA A 108 -4.60 10.52 -9.98
C ALA A 108 -3.15 10.27 -10.45
N SER A 109 -2.31 11.31 -10.43
CA SER A 109 -0.88 11.17 -10.72
C SER A 109 -0.16 10.22 -9.75
N LEU A 110 -0.67 10.07 -8.53
CA LEU A 110 -0.13 9.20 -7.49
C LEU A 110 -0.61 7.76 -7.63
N TYR A 111 -1.92 7.56 -7.80
CA TYR A 111 -2.52 6.22 -7.69
C TYR A 111 -2.91 5.57 -9.01
N ILE A 112 -3.01 6.32 -10.11
CA ILE A 112 -3.50 5.80 -11.39
C ILE A 112 -2.36 5.66 -12.41
N ALA A 113 -1.46 6.64 -12.47
CA ALA A 113 -0.40 6.68 -13.48
C ALA A 113 0.71 5.62 -13.29
N GLU A 114 0.96 5.13 -12.07
CA GLU A 114 1.97 4.10 -11.79
C GLU A 114 1.46 2.65 -11.99
N CYS A 115 0.15 2.42 -12.16
CA CYS A 115 -0.41 1.07 -12.32
C CYS A 115 -0.17 0.45 -13.72
N PHE A 116 0.38 1.20 -14.69
CA PHE A 116 0.54 0.76 -16.08
C PHE A 116 1.98 0.96 -16.61
N PRO A 117 2.93 0.06 -16.29
CA PRO A 117 4.35 0.20 -16.64
C PRO A 117 4.71 0.01 -18.13
N ASP A 118 3.80 -0.49 -18.97
CA ASP A 118 4.06 -0.75 -20.40
C ASP A 118 4.14 0.52 -21.28
N LEU A 119 3.89 1.70 -20.70
CA LEU A 119 4.02 3.00 -21.35
C LEU A 119 5.24 3.76 -20.81
N LYS A 120 6.45 3.33 -21.19
CA LYS A 120 7.68 4.10 -20.97
C LYS A 120 8.43 4.40 -22.28
N PRO A 121 8.43 5.65 -22.76
CA PRO A 121 9.61 6.20 -23.41
C PRO A 121 10.36 7.07 -22.38
N ASP A 122 11.59 6.66 -22.07
CA ASP A 122 12.63 7.49 -21.44
C ASP A 122 12.32 8.14 -20.08
N LEU A 123 11.98 7.33 -19.07
CA LEU A 123 12.02 7.76 -17.66
C LEU A 123 13.42 7.57 -17.06
N PRO A 124 13.93 8.52 -16.26
CA PRO A 124 15.22 8.37 -15.59
C PRO A 124 15.18 7.22 -14.57
N SER A 125 16.25 6.45 -14.53
CA SER A 125 16.53 5.45 -13.51
C SER A 125 16.71 6.06 -12.12
N ASP A 126 16.57 5.25 -11.07
CA ASP A 126 16.80 5.69 -9.68
C ASP A 126 18.22 6.24 -9.48
N GLN A 127 19.17 5.77 -10.29
CA GLN A 127 20.56 6.23 -10.28
C GLN A 127 20.71 7.63 -10.89
N GLU A 128 19.95 7.95 -11.93
CA GLU A 128 19.88 9.30 -12.52
C GLU A 128 19.18 10.29 -11.57
N LEU A 129 18.21 9.83 -10.77
CA LEU A 129 17.58 10.63 -9.70
C LEU A 129 18.55 10.93 -8.54
N ILE A 130 19.37 9.96 -8.13
CA ILE A 130 20.39 10.13 -7.08
C ILE A 130 21.52 11.08 -7.54
N GLU A 131 21.92 11.02 -8.82
CA GLU A 131 22.90 11.95 -9.39
C GLU A 131 22.34 13.38 -9.53
N TYR A 132 21.02 13.52 -9.69
CA TYR A 132 20.32 14.81 -9.72
C TYR A 132 20.29 15.51 -8.34
N GLU A 133 20.02 14.79 -7.24
CA GLU A 133 20.12 15.31 -5.86
C GLU A 133 21.51 15.89 -5.54
N ARG A 134 22.54 15.38 -6.23
CA ARG A 134 23.94 15.80 -6.08
C ARG A 134 24.33 17.04 -6.90
N GLY A 135 23.38 17.64 -7.63
CA GLY A 135 23.42 19.06 -8.02
C GLY A 135 23.94 19.37 -9.43
N SER A 136 23.31 18.88 -10.51
CA SER A 136 23.69 19.33 -11.87
C SER A 136 22.59 19.58 -12.93
N GLY A 137 21.28 19.47 -12.65
CA GLY A 137 20.24 19.60 -13.69
C GLY A 137 19.27 20.77 -13.53
N ARG A 138 18.91 21.44 -14.63
CA ARG A 138 17.85 22.46 -14.71
C ARG A 138 16.48 21.84 -14.41
N PHE A 139 15.80 22.39 -13.42
CA PHE A 139 14.52 21.94 -12.86
C PHE A 139 13.36 21.92 -13.91
N ASP A 140 13.41 22.79 -14.92
CA ASP A 140 12.26 23.07 -15.80
C ASP A 140 12.06 22.07 -16.96
N GLU A 141 13.09 21.36 -17.40
CA GLU A 141 13.03 20.56 -18.65
C GLU A 141 12.56 19.09 -18.42
N VAL A 142 12.60 18.60 -17.18
CA VAL A 142 12.27 17.19 -16.85
C VAL A 142 11.09 17.08 -15.86
N PHE A 143 10.80 18.14 -15.10
CA PHE A 143 9.98 18.07 -13.89
C PHE A 143 8.80 19.06 -13.83
N GLY A 144 8.45 19.73 -14.93
CA GLY A 144 7.33 20.67 -14.98
C GLY A 144 6.39 20.39 -16.15
N TRP A 145 5.10 20.19 -15.89
CA TRP A 145 4.09 20.43 -16.93
C TRP A 145 3.65 21.88 -16.75
N GLU A 146 4.00 22.74 -17.68
CA GLU A 146 3.45 24.11 -17.73
C GLU A 146 2.07 24.03 -18.39
N LEU A 147 1.02 24.24 -17.59
CA LEU A 147 -0.34 24.36 -18.10
C LEU A 147 -0.45 25.62 -18.97
N GLN A 148 -1.50 25.70 -19.80
CA GLN A 148 -1.73 26.85 -20.70
C GLN A 148 -1.86 28.20 -19.98
N ASP A 149 -2.09 28.19 -18.67
CA ASP A 149 -2.18 29.36 -17.80
C ASP A 149 -0.87 29.70 -17.06
N GLY A 150 0.21 28.95 -17.29
CA GLY A 150 1.52 29.16 -16.66
C GLY A 150 1.71 28.44 -15.31
N THR A 151 0.78 27.59 -14.91
CA THR A 151 0.92 26.76 -13.69
C THR A 151 1.91 25.63 -13.93
N LEU A 152 2.95 25.53 -13.08
CA LEU A 152 3.89 24.40 -13.07
C LEU A 152 3.36 23.27 -12.18
N LEU A 153 2.96 22.16 -12.79
CA LEU A 153 2.72 20.90 -12.09
C LEU A 153 3.99 20.05 -12.03
N PRO A 154 4.23 19.28 -10.95
CA PRO A 154 5.32 18.32 -10.91
C PRO A 154 5.18 17.33 -12.06
N GLY A 155 6.23 17.21 -12.87
CA GLY A 155 6.32 16.26 -13.96
C GLY A 155 6.38 14.81 -13.45
N PRO A 156 6.20 13.80 -14.33
CA PRO A 156 5.99 12.41 -13.94
C PRO A 156 7.16 11.84 -13.14
N GLY A 157 8.39 12.27 -13.42
CA GLY A 157 9.58 11.88 -12.64
C GLY A 157 9.59 12.42 -11.20
N MET A 158 9.11 13.64 -10.97
CA MET A 158 9.00 14.23 -9.62
C MET A 158 7.88 13.54 -8.85
N VAL A 159 6.75 13.30 -9.50
CA VAL A 159 5.61 12.58 -8.92
C VAL A 159 6.06 11.17 -8.49
N ARG A 160 6.76 10.44 -9.35
CA ARG A 160 7.31 9.10 -9.04
C ARG A 160 8.30 9.12 -7.88
N TYR A 161 9.22 10.09 -7.86
CA TYR A 161 10.18 10.23 -6.76
C TYR A 161 9.47 10.48 -5.42
N LEU A 162 8.57 11.46 -5.39
CA LEU A 162 7.76 11.76 -4.19
C LEU A 162 6.88 10.58 -3.81
N MET A 163 6.43 9.79 -4.78
CA MET A 163 5.67 8.56 -4.55
C MET A 163 6.48 7.47 -3.90
N ASN A 164 7.66 7.16 -4.42
CA ASN A 164 8.51 6.15 -3.82
C ASN A 164 8.84 6.51 -2.37
N GLN A 165 9.14 7.78 -2.09
CA GLN A 165 9.35 8.27 -0.73
C GLN A 165 8.11 8.05 0.16
N LEU A 166 6.93 8.46 -0.33
CA LEU A 166 5.68 8.35 0.45
C LEU A 166 5.23 6.89 0.65
N LEU A 167 5.44 6.02 -0.33
CA LEU A 167 5.15 4.59 -0.23
C LEU A 167 6.10 3.88 0.75
N ASP A 168 7.37 4.28 0.78
CA ASP A 168 8.34 3.79 1.75
C ASP A 168 8.01 4.29 3.16
N GLU A 169 7.66 5.58 3.32
CA GLU A 169 7.17 6.13 4.60
C GLU A 169 5.96 5.36 5.12
N TRP A 170 5.00 5.03 4.24
CA TRP A 170 3.85 4.23 4.62
C TRP A 170 4.21 2.81 5.09
N ARG A 171 5.20 2.18 4.44
CA ARG A 171 5.75 0.89 4.89
C ARG A 171 6.38 1.03 6.27
N GLU A 172 7.19 2.06 6.46
CA GLU A 172 7.82 2.36 7.75
C GLU A 172 6.79 2.60 8.85
N ASP A 173 5.71 3.32 8.56
CA ASP A 173 4.61 3.58 9.51
C ASP A 173 3.91 2.30 9.94
N VAL A 174 3.60 1.40 8.99
CA VAL A 174 3.04 0.09 9.32
C VAL A 174 3.99 -0.71 10.18
N GLU A 175 5.28 -0.71 9.85
CA GLU A 175 6.32 -1.46 10.55
C GLU A 175 6.77 -0.81 11.87
N ALA A 176 6.42 0.46 12.09
CA ALA A 176 6.59 1.16 13.35
C ALA A 176 5.51 0.77 14.39
N LYS A 177 4.39 0.19 13.93
CA LYS A 177 3.29 -0.24 14.81
C LYS A 177 3.79 -1.30 15.81
N PRO A 178 3.33 -1.24 17.07
CA PRO A 178 3.80 -2.18 18.09
C PRO A 178 3.31 -3.60 17.80
N ILE A 179 4.18 -4.61 17.93
CA ILE A 179 3.85 -6.03 17.79
C ILE A 179 4.29 -6.81 19.04
N ARG A 180 3.49 -7.81 19.43
CA ARG A 180 3.85 -8.73 20.51
C ARG A 180 4.63 -9.90 19.92
N LEU A 181 5.69 -10.34 20.61
CA LEU A 181 6.50 -11.47 20.19
C LEU A 181 5.73 -12.78 20.09
N ASN A 182 4.56 -12.88 20.74
CA ASN A 182 3.62 -13.99 20.68
C ASN A 182 2.25 -13.53 20.15
N THR A 183 2.23 -12.61 19.17
CA THR A 183 0.98 -12.15 18.57
C THR A 183 0.19 -13.31 17.95
N THR A 184 -1.14 -13.21 18.01
CA THR A 184 -2.03 -14.11 17.24
C THR A 184 -2.07 -13.69 15.78
N LEU A 185 -2.47 -14.61 14.90
CA LEU A 185 -2.60 -14.33 13.46
C LEU A 185 -3.60 -13.19 13.23
N GLN A 186 -4.75 -13.27 13.92
CA GLN A 186 -5.79 -12.23 13.82
C GLN A 186 -5.28 -10.85 14.25
N ALA A 187 -4.53 -10.78 15.37
CA ALA A 187 -4.01 -9.51 15.86
C ALA A 187 -2.92 -8.92 14.96
N ALA A 188 -2.15 -9.77 14.27
CA ALA A 188 -1.15 -9.33 13.30
C ALA A 188 -1.81 -8.79 12.02
N LEU A 189 -2.80 -9.52 11.47
CA LEU A 189 -3.54 -9.14 10.26
C LEU A 189 -4.33 -7.83 10.46
N ASN A 190 -4.98 -7.63 11.61
CA ASN A 190 -5.74 -6.41 11.89
C ASN A 190 -4.89 -5.12 11.83
N LYS A 191 -3.57 -5.22 11.91
CA LYS A 191 -2.64 -4.07 11.84
C LYS A 191 -2.11 -3.81 10.44
N GLN A 192 -2.31 -4.74 9.51
CA GLN A 192 -1.85 -4.58 8.13
C GLN A 192 -2.80 -3.68 7.34
N PRO A 193 -2.31 -2.99 6.30
CA PRO A 193 -3.13 -2.27 5.33
C PRO A 193 -4.14 -3.18 4.63
N GLY A 194 -5.28 -2.63 4.22
CA GLY A 194 -6.30 -3.36 3.44
C GLY A 194 -5.74 -4.01 2.17
N VAL A 195 -4.89 -3.28 1.44
CA VAL A 195 -4.23 -3.75 0.20
C VAL A 195 -3.36 -5.01 0.43
N TRP A 196 -2.64 -5.08 1.54
CA TRP A 196 -1.84 -6.27 1.87
C TRP A 196 -2.72 -7.43 2.34
N ILE A 197 -3.79 -7.15 3.09
CA ILE A 197 -4.77 -8.17 3.48
C ILE A 197 -5.47 -8.76 2.25
N GLU A 198 -5.78 -7.92 1.27
CA GLU A 198 -6.30 -8.35 -0.02
C GLU A 198 -5.32 -9.26 -0.76
N ALA A 199 -4.05 -8.85 -0.88
CA ALA A 199 -3.02 -9.67 -1.50
C ALA A 199 -2.85 -11.03 -0.79
N ILE A 200 -2.82 -11.06 0.55
CA ILE A 200 -2.76 -12.31 1.33
C ILE A 200 -4.00 -13.18 1.06
N SER A 201 -5.19 -12.57 0.99
CA SER A 201 -6.44 -13.27 0.70
C SER A 201 -6.40 -13.91 -0.70
N GLN A 202 -5.93 -13.17 -1.70
CA GLN A 202 -5.77 -13.65 -3.08
C GLN A 202 -4.72 -14.77 -3.18
N ALA A 203 -3.56 -14.63 -2.51
CA ALA A 203 -2.51 -15.64 -2.47
C ALA A 203 -2.96 -16.98 -1.84
N LEU A 204 -4.00 -16.93 -1.00
CA LEU A 204 -4.63 -18.12 -0.39
C LEU A 204 -5.85 -18.63 -1.17
N GLY A 205 -6.18 -18.04 -2.32
CA GLY A 205 -7.36 -18.39 -3.12
C GLY A 205 -8.68 -17.99 -2.46
N LEU A 206 -8.68 -17.01 -1.55
CA LEU A 206 -9.85 -16.54 -0.81
C LEU A 206 -10.40 -15.26 -1.46
N THR A 207 -11.23 -15.39 -2.50
CA THR A 207 -11.74 -14.25 -3.28
C THR A 207 -13.16 -13.81 -2.93
N ASP A 208 -13.88 -14.57 -2.10
CA ASP A 208 -15.30 -14.31 -1.81
C ASP A 208 -15.53 -13.15 -0.81
N ALA A 209 -14.49 -12.69 -0.12
CA ALA A 209 -14.59 -11.68 0.93
C ALA A 209 -14.38 -10.27 0.38
N THR A 210 -15.36 -9.39 0.62
CA THR A 210 -15.39 -8.03 0.05
C THR A 210 -14.79 -6.98 0.98
N THR A 211 -14.87 -7.21 2.29
CA THR A 211 -14.33 -6.27 3.28
C THR A 211 -13.04 -6.79 3.90
N LYS A 212 -12.15 -5.89 4.34
CA LYS A 212 -10.93 -6.26 5.10
C LYS A 212 -11.25 -7.18 6.28
N LYS A 213 -12.31 -6.90 7.02
CA LYS A 213 -12.74 -7.69 8.19
C LYS A 213 -13.14 -9.12 7.80
N GLU A 214 -13.85 -9.29 6.68
CA GLU A 214 -14.21 -10.61 6.15
C GLU A 214 -12.98 -11.35 5.65
N ARG A 215 -12.07 -10.69 4.93
CA ARG A 215 -10.81 -11.26 4.46
C ARG A 215 -9.97 -11.77 5.64
N VAL A 216 -9.77 -10.94 6.68
CA VAL A 216 -9.08 -11.36 7.91
C VAL A 216 -9.74 -12.58 8.54
N LYS A 217 -11.07 -12.61 8.64
CA LYS A 217 -11.80 -13.75 9.21
C LYS A 217 -11.58 -15.03 8.38
N ALA A 218 -11.58 -14.93 7.05
CA ALA A 218 -11.33 -16.05 6.16
C ALA A 218 -9.90 -16.58 6.29
N ILE A 219 -8.90 -15.68 6.29
CA ILE A 219 -7.48 -16.02 6.46
C ILE A 219 -7.27 -16.72 7.81
N VAL A 220 -7.82 -16.19 8.90
CA VAL A 220 -7.69 -16.79 10.25
C VAL A 220 -8.33 -18.18 10.33
N ALA A 221 -9.40 -18.43 9.57
CA ALA A 221 -10.07 -19.73 9.56
C ALA A 221 -9.37 -20.80 8.71
N GLN A 222 -8.62 -20.38 7.68
CA GLN A 222 -8.00 -21.26 6.70
C GLN A 222 -6.51 -21.46 6.94
N LEU A 223 -5.76 -20.37 7.21
CA LEU A 223 -4.31 -20.40 7.27
C LEU A 223 -3.79 -21.35 8.35
N PRO A 224 -4.29 -21.43 9.59
CA PRO A 224 -3.77 -22.37 10.59
C PRO A 224 -4.02 -23.86 10.30
N ARG A 225 -4.78 -24.20 9.25
CA ARG A 225 -5.07 -25.60 8.92
C ARG A 225 -3.82 -26.28 8.40
N ARG A 226 -3.59 -27.51 8.87
CA ARG A 226 -2.41 -28.31 8.51
C ARG A 226 -2.23 -28.51 7.01
N GLY A 227 -3.31 -28.80 6.29
CA GLY A 227 -3.28 -28.95 4.83
C GLY A 227 -2.80 -27.68 4.16
N THR A 228 -3.44 -26.55 4.48
CA THR A 228 -3.14 -25.23 3.93
C THR A 228 -1.69 -24.80 4.20
N LEU A 229 -1.21 -24.86 5.46
CA LEU A 229 0.18 -24.49 5.74
C LEU A 229 1.19 -25.38 5.02
N ARG A 230 0.91 -26.68 4.93
CA ARG A 230 1.84 -27.61 4.28
C ARG A 230 1.94 -27.27 2.79
N GLU A 231 0.81 -27.09 2.14
CA GLU A 231 0.75 -26.71 0.73
C GLU A 231 1.51 -25.40 0.48
N ILE A 232 1.29 -24.37 1.29
CA ILE A 232 2.01 -23.10 1.17
C ILE A 232 3.52 -23.34 1.33
N VAL A 233 3.94 -24.00 2.41
CA VAL A 233 5.37 -24.22 2.71
C VAL A 233 6.06 -25.05 1.62
N GLU A 234 5.38 -26.03 1.02
CA GLU A 234 5.89 -26.85 -0.07
C GLU A 234 6.12 -26.05 -1.36
N HIS A 235 5.30 -25.03 -1.61
CA HIS A 235 5.40 -24.15 -2.78
C HIS A 235 6.26 -22.90 -2.54
N LEU A 236 6.63 -22.59 -1.29
CA LEU A 236 7.55 -21.49 -1.01
C LEU A 236 8.90 -21.69 -1.73
N PRO A 237 9.48 -20.61 -2.29
CA PRO A 237 10.87 -20.60 -2.75
C PRO A 237 11.83 -21.11 -1.67
N PHE A 238 12.93 -21.71 -2.10
CA PHE A 238 13.89 -22.34 -1.19
C PHE A 238 14.40 -21.34 -0.14
N GLU A 239 14.77 -20.13 -0.54
CA GLU A 239 15.28 -19.10 0.37
C GLU A 239 14.22 -18.62 1.37
N SER A 240 12.96 -18.41 0.92
CA SER A 240 11.85 -18.06 1.81
C SER A 240 11.58 -19.16 2.83
N ARG A 241 11.67 -20.42 2.40
CA ARG A 241 11.55 -21.58 3.30
C ARG A 241 12.67 -21.62 4.34
N GLN A 242 13.91 -21.31 3.95
CA GLN A 242 15.04 -21.19 4.87
C GLN A 242 14.85 -20.04 5.87
N ALA A 243 14.37 -18.89 5.40
CA ALA A 243 14.06 -17.75 6.27
C ALA A 243 12.96 -18.11 7.28
N LEU A 244 11.89 -18.77 6.85
CA LEU A 244 10.82 -19.25 7.74
C LEU A 244 11.37 -20.21 8.81
N GLN A 245 12.18 -21.18 8.40
CA GLN A 245 12.84 -22.12 9.33
C GLN A 245 13.75 -21.38 10.32
N TYR A 246 14.56 -20.43 9.85
CA TYR A 246 15.48 -19.64 10.67
C TYR A 246 14.77 -18.91 11.82
N VAL A 247 13.58 -18.35 11.55
CA VAL A 247 12.75 -17.67 12.56
C VAL A 247 12.10 -18.68 13.50
N MET A 248 11.63 -19.83 13.00
CA MET A 248 11.04 -20.90 13.82
C MET A 248 12.05 -21.49 14.82
N GLU A 249 13.29 -21.72 14.40
CA GLU A 249 14.39 -22.22 15.26
C GLU A 249 14.72 -21.27 16.43
N ARG A 250 14.33 -19.99 16.32
CA ARG A 250 14.52 -18.96 17.35
C ARG A 250 13.25 -18.70 18.17
N GLY A 251 12.29 -19.63 18.13
CA GLY A 251 11.04 -19.53 18.89
C GLY A 251 9.96 -18.70 18.20
N GLY A 252 10.10 -18.47 16.89
CA GLY A 252 9.08 -17.83 16.05
C GLY A 252 9.15 -16.30 16.01
N TRP A 253 10.28 -15.70 16.40
CA TRP A 253 10.56 -14.27 16.18
C TRP A 253 12.07 -14.00 16.17
N VAL A 254 12.48 -12.93 15.49
CA VAL A 254 13.86 -12.45 15.43
C VAL A 254 13.91 -10.93 15.25
N GLU A 255 15.07 -10.32 15.50
CA GLU A 255 15.31 -8.92 15.10
C GLU A 255 15.30 -8.82 13.56
N TYR A 256 14.60 -7.81 13.04
CA TYR A 256 14.39 -7.68 11.60
C TYR A 256 15.70 -7.43 10.84
N ASN A 257 16.64 -6.70 11.44
CA ASN A 257 17.97 -6.47 10.88
C ASN A 257 18.76 -7.78 10.68
N GLN A 258 18.56 -8.77 11.55
CA GLN A 258 19.24 -10.07 11.40
C GLN A 258 18.70 -10.85 10.20
N LEU A 259 17.40 -10.71 9.89
CA LEU A 259 16.81 -11.32 8.70
C LEU A 259 17.29 -10.64 7.43
N THR A 260 17.24 -9.31 7.39
CA THR A 260 17.60 -8.57 6.18
C THR A 260 19.08 -8.72 5.82
N GLN A 261 19.96 -8.82 6.81
CA GLN A 261 21.37 -9.15 6.59
C GLN A 261 21.60 -10.54 5.99
N GLN A 262 20.70 -11.50 6.24
CA GLN A 262 20.87 -12.88 5.83
C GLN A 262 20.10 -13.24 4.55
N PHE A 263 18.94 -12.62 4.34
CA PHE A 263 17.97 -12.99 3.31
C PHE A 263 17.59 -11.83 2.37
N GLY A 264 18.22 -10.66 2.52
CA GLY A 264 17.95 -9.48 1.70
C GLY A 264 16.85 -8.58 2.28
N THR A 265 16.75 -7.37 1.72
CA THR A 265 15.77 -6.35 2.08
C THR A 265 14.47 -6.52 1.27
N GLU A 266 13.45 -5.74 1.64
CA GLU A 266 12.17 -5.65 0.93
C GLU A 266 12.05 -4.28 0.23
N GLU A 267 13.17 -3.65 -0.09
CA GLU A 267 13.21 -2.29 -0.70
C GLU A 267 12.61 -2.30 -2.12
N ASP A 268 12.83 -3.38 -2.88
CA ASP A 268 12.29 -3.56 -4.22
C ASP A 268 10.81 -4.00 -4.23
N ASP A 269 10.25 -4.38 -3.07
CA ASP A 269 8.85 -4.80 -2.99
C ASP A 269 7.95 -3.56 -2.88
N GLY A 270 7.08 -3.32 -3.86
CA GLY A 270 6.14 -2.20 -3.84
C GLY A 270 5.12 -2.24 -2.69
N TRP A 271 4.32 -1.18 -2.54
CA TRP A 271 3.26 -1.10 -1.53
C TRP A 271 1.98 -1.87 -1.93
N PHE A 272 1.61 -1.84 -3.21
CA PHE A 272 0.36 -2.38 -3.74
C PHE A 272 0.47 -3.88 -4.08
N TRP A 273 0.62 -4.73 -3.06
CA TRP A 273 0.80 -6.19 -3.23
C TRP A 273 -0.35 -6.91 -3.95
N ASN A 274 -1.54 -6.31 -3.97
CA ASN A 274 -2.72 -6.81 -4.68
C ASN A 274 -2.57 -6.70 -6.22
N GLU A 275 -1.74 -5.77 -6.68
CA GLU A 275 -1.44 -5.54 -8.10
C GLU A 275 -0.07 -6.12 -8.47
N GLN A 276 0.93 -5.82 -7.63
CA GLN A 276 2.31 -6.25 -7.80
C GLN A 276 2.75 -7.02 -6.54
N PRO A 277 2.54 -8.35 -6.52
CA PRO A 277 2.94 -9.18 -5.39
C PRO A 277 4.45 -9.07 -5.13
N PRO A 278 4.88 -9.05 -3.85
CA PRO A 278 6.29 -8.96 -3.51
C PRO A 278 7.04 -10.19 -3.99
N THR A 279 8.31 -9.99 -4.36
CA THR A 279 9.19 -11.05 -4.89
C THR A 279 10.40 -11.30 -4.01
N SER A 280 10.68 -10.41 -3.05
CA SER A 280 11.76 -10.62 -2.10
C SER A 280 11.51 -11.84 -1.20
N VAL A 281 12.58 -12.38 -0.63
CA VAL A 281 12.53 -13.56 0.25
C VAL A 281 11.58 -13.36 1.43
N LEU A 282 11.62 -12.18 2.07
CA LEU A 282 10.80 -11.84 3.23
C LEU A 282 9.38 -11.40 2.81
N GLY A 283 9.26 -10.66 1.71
CA GLY A 283 7.98 -10.22 1.15
C GLY A 283 7.07 -11.40 0.79
N VAL A 284 7.62 -12.46 0.19
CA VAL A 284 6.88 -13.70 -0.08
C VAL A 284 6.33 -14.34 1.19
N LEU A 285 7.09 -14.34 2.30
CA LEU A 285 6.59 -14.85 3.58
C LEU A 285 5.45 -14.01 4.16
N ARG A 286 5.52 -12.68 3.98
CA ARG A 286 4.47 -11.75 4.41
C ARG A 286 3.22 -11.88 3.55
N LEU A 287 3.38 -12.05 2.23
CA LEU A 287 2.30 -12.29 1.27
C LEU A 287 1.49 -13.56 1.62
N HIS A 288 2.14 -14.59 2.15
CA HIS A 288 1.44 -15.79 2.62
C HIS A 288 0.96 -15.70 4.08
N GLY A 289 1.06 -14.53 4.73
CA GLY A 289 0.63 -14.32 6.10
C GLY A 289 1.43 -15.11 7.14
N LEU A 290 2.65 -15.54 6.81
CA LEU A 290 3.51 -16.36 7.68
C LEU A 290 4.43 -15.50 8.54
N LEU A 291 4.79 -14.31 8.08
CA LEU A 291 5.71 -13.39 8.75
C LEU A 291 5.09 -11.99 8.85
N PHE A 292 5.29 -11.32 9.98
CA PHE A 292 4.84 -9.93 10.19
C PHE A 292 5.96 -9.11 10.82
N VAL A 293 6.10 -7.87 10.38
CA VAL A 293 7.11 -6.93 10.87
C VAL A 293 6.45 -5.87 11.75
N GLY A 294 7.11 -5.49 12.83
CA GLY A 294 6.63 -4.45 13.75
C GLY A 294 7.66 -4.09 14.81
N GLN A 295 7.29 -3.20 15.73
CA GLN A 295 8.15 -2.79 16.85
C GLN A 295 7.79 -3.56 18.13
N ALA A 296 8.76 -4.22 18.75
CA ALA A 296 8.58 -4.89 20.04
C ALA A 296 9.52 -4.32 21.11
N ASN A 297 9.05 -4.29 22.36
CA ASN A 297 9.89 -3.93 23.49
C ASN A 297 10.58 -5.19 24.04
N ILE A 298 11.90 -5.26 23.90
CA ILE A 298 12.74 -6.36 24.37
C ILE A 298 13.71 -5.79 25.40
N LYS A 299 13.62 -6.27 26.65
CA LYS A 299 14.47 -5.83 27.77
C LYS A 299 14.52 -4.30 27.95
N GLY A 300 13.39 -3.62 27.75
CA GLY A 300 13.27 -2.17 27.95
C GLY A 300 13.70 -1.31 26.76
N ARG A 301 14.06 -1.91 25.62
CA ARG A 301 14.38 -1.21 24.37
C ARG A 301 13.42 -1.61 23.26
N ARG A 302 13.06 -0.66 22.39
CA ARG A 302 12.27 -0.93 21.18
C ARG A 302 13.17 -1.47 20.08
N TRP A 303 12.74 -2.55 19.45
CA TRP A 303 13.41 -3.19 18.33
C TRP A 303 12.41 -3.47 17.21
N LYS A 304 12.84 -3.27 15.96
CA LYS A 304 12.14 -3.77 14.79
C LYS A 304 12.33 -5.28 14.74
N VAL A 305 11.24 -6.04 14.76
CA VAL A 305 11.24 -7.50 14.83
C VAL A 305 10.34 -8.08 13.75
N ALA A 306 10.70 -9.28 13.30
CA ALA A 306 9.82 -10.13 12.51
C ALA A 306 9.25 -11.25 13.41
N VAL A 307 7.97 -11.53 13.29
CA VAL A 307 7.25 -12.48 14.13
C VAL A 307 6.39 -13.40 13.27
N ILE A 308 6.51 -14.71 13.51
CA ILE A 308 5.56 -15.71 13.03
C ILE A 308 4.42 -15.79 14.06
N PRO A 309 3.15 -15.65 13.67
CA PRO A 309 2.04 -15.70 14.62
C PRO A 309 2.04 -16.99 15.46
N GLN A 310 1.80 -16.86 16.76
CA GLN A 310 1.91 -17.99 17.69
C GLN A 310 0.99 -19.17 17.32
N ASP A 311 -0.15 -18.88 16.69
CA ASP A 311 -1.16 -19.87 16.32
C ASP A 311 -0.71 -20.75 15.15
N LEU A 312 0.26 -20.29 14.35
CA LEU A 312 0.84 -21.05 13.23
C LEU A 312 2.00 -21.93 13.67
N ARG A 313 2.71 -21.54 14.73
CA ARG A 313 3.97 -22.18 15.16
C ARG A 313 3.82 -23.69 15.42
N PRO A 314 2.80 -24.19 16.16
CA PRO A 314 2.69 -25.62 16.43
C PRO A 314 2.65 -26.47 15.16
N VAL A 315 1.89 -26.02 14.17
CA VAL A 315 1.71 -26.73 12.89
C VAL A 315 2.97 -26.63 12.04
N LEU A 316 3.64 -25.49 12.03
CA LEU A 316 4.92 -25.30 11.34
C LEU A 316 6.05 -26.15 11.94
N THR A 317 6.09 -26.29 13.26
CA THR A 317 7.10 -27.14 13.94
C THR A 317 7.00 -28.60 13.51
N GLU A 318 5.80 -29.11 13.21
CA GLU A 318 5.63 -30.48 12.69
C GLU A 318 6.27 -30.68 11.30
N MET A 319 6.53 -29.61 10.55
CA MET A 319 7.10 -29.68 9.20
C MET A 319 8.62 -29.74 9.21
N TRP A 320 9.24 -29.24 10.27
CA TRP A 320 10.68 -29.37 10.55
C TRP A 320 10.89 -30.02 11.92
N PRO A 321 10.57 -31.33 12.04
CA PRO A 321 10.88 -32.05 13.27
C PRO A 321 12.37 -31.91 13.55
N ASP A 322 12.64 -31.49 14.79
CA ASP A 322 13.93 -31.02 15.26
C ASP A 322 15.09 -31.95 14.87
N ARG A 323 16.14 -31.40 14.24
CA ARG A 323 17.45 -32.07 14.12
C ARG A 323 18.17 -32.16 15.47
N ALA A 324 17.59 -31.63 16.55
CA ALA A 324 18.14 -31.67 17.90
C ALA A 324 18.39 -33.08 18.46
N SER A 325 17.79 -34.15 17.91
CA SER A 325 18.10 -35.53 18.31
C SER A 325 19.35 -36.13 17.64
N SER A 326 20.06 -35.40 16.76
CA SER A 326 21.23 -35.90 16.02
C SER A 326 22.59 -35.36 16.50
N ARG A 327 22.63 -34.59 17.59
CA ARG A 327 23.88 -34.13 18.25
C ARG A 327 24.09 -34.69 19.66
N ALA A 328 23.33 -35.72 20.03
CA ALA A 328 23.58 -36.54 21.22
C ALA A 328 23.68 -38.01 20.78
N GLY A 329 24.80 -38.35 20.15
CA GLY A 329 25.16 -39.70 19.71
C GLY A 329 26.66 -39.85 19.71
#